data_AF-A0A920J4M7-F1
#
_entry.id   AF-A0A920J4M7-F1
#
_cell.length_a   1.000
_cell.length_b   1.000
_cell.length_c   1.000
_cell.angle_alpha   90.00
_cell.angle_beta   90.00
_cell.angle_gamma   90.00
#
_symmetry.space_group_name_H-M   'P 1'
#
loop_
_entity.id
_entity.type
_entity.pdbx_description
1 polymer ?
#
loop_
_entity_poly.entity_id
_entity_poly.type
_entity_poly.pdbx_seq_one_letter_code
_entity_poly.pdbx_strand_id
1 'polypeptide(L)' 'MFKNISIFLSPILPNIFKESQGFLNLKNLSWADLDLDLSGHTINEYSPLITRIEKESISRIIEDSKE' A
#
# COMPACT_ATOMS: atom_id res chain seq x y z
N MET A 1 -14.07 2.48 -0.65
CA MET A 1 -13.53 1.45 -1.57
C MET A 1 -12.01 1.26 -1.41
N PHE A 2 -11.17 2.30 -1.56
CA PHE A 2 -9.70 2.18 -1.42
C PHE A 2 -9.24 1.54 -0.09
N LYS A 3 -9.80 1.97 1.06
CA LYS A 3 -9.54 1.38 2.40
C LYS A 3 -9.71 -0.15 2.40
N ASN A 4 -10.76 -0.68 1.78
CA ASN A 4 -11.04 -2.12 1.81
C ASN A 4 -10.02 -2.89 0.95
N ILE A 5 -9.64 -2.32 -0.19
CA ILE A 5 -8.59 -2.90 -1.04
C ILE A 5 -7.26 -2.94 -0.27
N SER A 6 -6.89 -1.87 0.45
CA SER A 6 -5.65 -1.89 1.23
C SER A 6 -5.69 -2.94 2.34
N ILE A 7 -6.82 -3.10 3.06
CA ILE A 7 -7.01 -4.18 4.04
C ILE A 7 -6.78 -5.56 3.41
N PHE A 8 -7.36 -5.84 2.25
CA PHE A 8 -7.17 -7.13 1.57
C PHE A 8 -5.73 -7.37 1.11
N LEU A 9 -4.97 -6.29 0.82
CA LEU A 9 -3.58 -6.38 0.43
C LEU A 9 -2.62 -6.50 1.63
N SER A 10 -3.08 -6.31 2.87
CA SER A 10 -2.26 -6.44 4.08
C SER A 10 -1.37 -7.70 4.13
N PRO A 11 -1.87 -8.93 3.87
CA PRO A 11 -1.03 -10.13 3.91
C PRO A 11 -0.04 -10.28 2.75
N ILE A 12 -0.22 -9.55 1.64
CA ILE A 12 0.60 -9.69 0.42
C ILE A 12 1.59 -8.53 0.28
N LEU A 13 1.14 -7.31 0.60
CA LEU A 13 1.87 -6.05 0.43
C LEU A 13 1.83 -5.24 1.75
N PRO A 14 2.47 -5.71 2.82
CA PRO A 14 2.39 -5.10 4.16
C PRO A 14 2.94 -3.67 4.20
N ASN A 15 3.94 -3.34 3.37
CA ASN A 15 4.50 -1.99 3.29
C ASN A 15 3.50 -1.00 2.69
N ILE A 16 2.91 -1.34 1.54
CA ILE A 16 1.89 -0.52 0.88
C ILE A 16 0.65 -0.38 1.79
N PHE A 17 0.29 -1.44 2.51
CA PHE A 17 -0.77 -1.36 3.51
C PHE A 17 -0.47 -0.33 4.60
N LYS A 18 0.74 -0.35 5.16
CA LYS A 18 1.17 0.61 6.18
C LYS A 18 1.20 2.05 5.67
N GLU A 19 1.67 2.28 4.45
CA GLU A 19 1.65 3.60 3.83
C GLU A 19 0.21 4.06 3.55
N SER A 20 -0.68 3.15 3.13
CA SER A 20 -2.10 3.43 2.95
C SER A 20 -2.78 3.80 4.26
N GLN A 21 -2.42 3.15 5.37
CA GLN A 21 -2.88 3.53 6.72
C GLN A 21 -2.44 4.96 7.07
N GLY A 22 -1.18 5.31 6.76
CA GLY A 22 -0.64 6.66 6.93
C GLY A 22 -1.40 7.70 6.09
N PHE A 23 -1.62 7.43 4.79
CA PHE A 23 -2.39 8.30 3.90
C PHE A 23 -3.82 8.49 4.40
N LEU A 24 -4.48 7.40 4.77
CA LEU A 24 -5.83 7.44 5.32
C LEU A 24 -5.89 8.02 6.72
N ASN A 25 -4.78 8.38 7.36
CA ASN A 25 -4.74 8.86 8.75
C ASN A 25 -5.44 7.90 9.73
N LEU A 26 -5.23 6.60 9.54
CA LEU A 26 -5.83 5.54 10.34
C LEU A 26 -4.72 4.70 10.95
N LYS A 27 -4.89 4.31 12.22
CA LYS A 27 -4.00 3.38 12.90
C LYS A 27 -4.71 2.05 13.11
N ASN A 28 -3.97 0.95 13.00
CA ASN A 28 -4.43 -0.40 13.36
C ASN A 28 -5.68 -0.89 12.60
N LEU A 29 -5.80 -0.56 11.31
CA LEU A 29 -6.80 -1.19 10.43
C LEU A 29 -6.63 -2.72 10.41
N SER A 30 -7.74 -3.42 10.49
CA SER A 30 -7.84 -4.88 10.45
C SER A 30 -8.97 -5.33 9.51
N TRP A 31 -9.11 -6.64 9.34
CA TRP A 31 -10.21 -7.23 8.56
C TRP A 31 -11.59 -6.98 9.17
N ALA A 32 -11.67 -6.74 10.48
CA ALA A 32 -12.94 -6.40 11.14
C ALA A 32 -13.42 -4.99 10.77
N ASP A 33 -12.54 -4.12 10.28
CA ASP A 33 -12.83 -2.72 9.97
C ASP A 33 -13.30 -2.50 8.53
N LEU A 34 -13.65 -3.57 7.80
CA LEU A 34 -14.14 -3.48 6.42
C LEU A 34 -15.39 -2.59 6.31
N ASP A 35 -16.25 -2.62 7.32
CA ASP A 35 -17.49 -1.86 7.41
C ASP A 35 -17.32 -0.48 8.07
N LEU A 36 -16.10 -0.12 8.50
CA LEU A 36 -15.83 1.19 9.09
C LEU A 36 -16.15 2.33 8.11
N ASP A 37 -17.12 3.17 8.47
CA ASP A 37 -17.46 4.38 7.74
C ASP A 37 -16.40 5.48 7.99
N LEU A 38 -16.00 6.17 6.92
CA LEU A 38 -15.03 7.26 6.94
C LEU A 38 -15.70 8.60 6.57
N SER A 39 -17.02 8.71 6.67
CA SER A 39 -17.73 9.96 6.45
C SER A 39 -17.31 11.03 7.45
N GLY A 40 -16.88 12.20 6.94
CA GLY A 40 -16.34 13.30 7.77
C GLY A 40 -14.90 13.07 8.25
N HIS A 41 -14.25 11.98 7.84
CA HIS A 41 -12.87 11.69 8.21
C HIS A 41 -11.86 12.51 7.40
N THR A 42 -10.85 13.07 8.07
CA THR A 42 -9.76 13.80 7.42
C THR A 42 -8.60 12.88 7.10
N ILE A 43 -8.21 12.86 5.83
CA ILE A 43 -7.04 12.14 5.31
C ILE A 43 -5.82 13.05 5.26
N ASN A 44 -4.63 12.45 5.21
CA ASN A 44 -3.38 13.19 5.03
C ASN A 44 -3.16 13.54 3.55
N GLU A 45 -2.17 14.38 3.27
CA GLU A 45 -1.75 14.66 1.90
C GLU A 45 -1.32 13.38 1.17
N TYR A 46 -1.68 13.29 -0.11
CA TYR A 46 -1.36 12.14 -0.93
C TYR A 46 0.14 12.06 -1.21
N SER A 47 0.72 10.88 -1.02
CA SER A 47 2.05 10.52 -1.50
C SER A 47 1.98 9.30 -2.41
N PRO A 48 2.85 9.19 -3.43
CA PRO A 48 2.87 8.02 -4.30
C PRO A 48 3.22 6.74 -3.51
N LEU A 49 2.28 5.81 -3.44
CA LEU A 49 2.43 4.54 -2.70
C LEU A 49 3.15 3.45 -3.50
N ILE A 50 3.07 3.52 -4.83
CA ILE A 50 3.64 2.52 -5.73
C ILE A 50 4.30 3.26 -6.88
N THR A 51 5.59 3.01 -7.05
CA THR A 51 6.33 3.42 -8.24
C THR A 51 6.32 2.30 -9.26
N ARG A 52 6.22 2.66 -10.53
CA ARG A 52 6.34 1.71 -11.63
C ARG A 52 7.72 1.05 -11.58
N ILE A 53 7.75 -0.26 -11.77
CA ILE A 53 9.00 -1.00 -11.98
C ILE A 53 9.40 -0.83 -13.44
N GLU A 54 10.60 -0.33 -13.69
CA GLU A 54 11.15 -0.17 -15.03
C GLU A 54 11.84 -1.44 -15.50
N LYS A 55 11.74 -1.74 -16.80
CA LYS A 55 12.33 -2.96 -17.40
C LYS A 55 13.82 -3.06 -17.15
N GLU A 56 14.52 -1.93 -17.16
CA GLU A 56 15.96 -1.87 -16.91
C GLU A 56 16.34 -2.34 -15.50
N SER A 57 15.50 -2.05 -14.50
CA SER A 57 15.72 -2.51 -13.12
C SER A 57 15.68 -4.04 -13.03
N ILE A 58 14.77 -4.67 -13.79
CA ILE A 58 14.67 -6.14 -13.87
C ILE A 58 15.91 -6.71 -14.56
N SER A 59 16.34 -6.11 -15.68
CA SER A 59 17.52 -6.56 -16.40
C SER A 59 18.79 -6.55 -15.54
N ARG A 60 18.98 -5.53 -14.70
CA ARG A 60 20.13 -5.45 -13.79
C ARG A 60 20.13 -6.59 -12.76
N ILE A 61 18.98 -6.87 -12.14
CA ILE A 61 18.85 -7.96 -11.16
C ILE A 61 19.21 -9.32 -11.80
N ILE A 62 18.77 -9.54 -13.05
CA ILE A 62 19.07 -10.79 -13.77
C ILE A 62 20.57 -10.91 -14.07
N GLU A 63 21.23 -9.80 -14.43
CA GLU A 63 22.66 -9.81 -14.73
C GLU A 63 23.50 -10.03 -13.47
N ASP A 64 23.16 -9.34 -12.36
CA ASP A 64 23.80 -9.53 -11.05
C ASP A 64 23.64 -10.96 -10.50
N SER A 65 22.66 -11.74 -10.98
CA SER A 65 22.40 -13.12 -10.56
C SER A 65 23.13 -14.19 -11.41
N LYS A 66 23.85 -13.79 -12.46
CA LYS A 66 24.60 -14.70 -13.34
C LYS A 66 26.08 -14.85 -12.98
N GLU A 67 26.59 -14.01 -12.08
CA GLU A 67 27.90 -14.17 -11.43
C GLU A 67 27.80 -14.98 -10.14
#